data_AF-A0A936E0V0-F1
#
_entry.id   AF-A0A936E0V0-F1
#
_cell.length_a   1.000
_cell.length_b   1.000
_cell.length_c   1.000
_cell.angle_alpha   90.00
_cell.angle_beta   90.00
_cell.angle_gamma   90.00
#
_symmetry.space_group_name_H-M   'P 1'
#
loop_
_entity.id
_entity.type
_entity.pdbx_description
1 polymer ?
#
loop_
_entity_poly.entity_id
_entity_poly.type
_entity_poly.pdbx_seq_one_letter_code
_entity_poly.pdbx_strand_id
1 'polypeptide(L)'
;MRAKKPRVIGLSYQVQQLVYKVERWHTITIRPNERGHLIADFARFRVWTVREDGSLREEWLLIRREHEKEDYTYTLSNAPTDCPLEVMAERKCQRYFIERSNQDSKSEIGWADFRGIKYRGWLHHLAFTIMASWFVLETKLDWEQQFSRDPTLIEVYETDVLPKLSVANVRTLLQAAMPLRQLSPEQAIELVIEHLDNRTKSRKSRLKTRFRR
;
A
#
# COMPACT_ATOMS: atom_id res chain seq x y z
N MET A 1 -31.92 27.59 9.96
CA MET A 1 -30.96 28.41 9.18
C MET A 1 -29.54 28.01 9.58
N ARG A 2 -28.74 27.43 8.67
CA ARG A 2 -27.31 27.18 8.92
C ARG A 2 -26.53 28.50 8.75
N ALA A 3 -25.74 28.89 9.74
CA ALA A 3 -24.88 30.06 9.63
C ALA A 3 -23.82 29.85 8.54
N LYS A 4 -23.65 30.83 7.63
CA LYS A 4 -22.63 30.80 6.56
C LYS A 4 -21.18 30.72 7.08
N LYS A 5 -20.96 31.06 8.36
CA LYS A 5 -19.68 30.97 9.06
C LYS A 5 -19.93 30.47 10.49
N PRO A 6 -19.86 29.15 10.75
CA PRO A 6 -19.99 28.65 12.11
C PRO A 6 -18.83 29.18 12.97
N ARG A 7 -19.14 29.71 14.16
CA ARG A 7 -18.16 30.19 15.13
C ARG A 7 -18.20 29.27 16.34
N VAL A 8 -17.04 28.72 16.71
CA VAL A 8 -16.91 27.91 17.94
C VAL A 8 -17.05 28.85 19.14
N ILE A 9 -18.12 28.67 19.92
CA ILE A 9 -18.33 29.40 21.19
C ILE A 9 -17.67 28.55 22.29
N GLY A 10 -16.34 28.55 22.32
CA GLY A 10 -15.52 27.72 23.22
C GLY A 10 -14.03 27.85 22.91
N LEU A 11 -13.19 27.12 23.64
CA LEU A 11 -11.77 27.02 23.35
C LEU A 11 -11.56 26.23 22.06
N SER A 12 -10.95 26.86 21.07
CA SER A 12 -10.47 26.19 19.86
C SER A 12 -8.95 26.16 19.87
N TYR A 13 -8.39 25.07 19.36
CA TYR A 13 -6.95 24.88 19.25
C TYR A 13 -6.61 24.57 17.80
N GLN A 14 -5.49 25.12 17.33
CA GLN A 14 -4.81 24.51 16.21
C GLN A 14 -4.16 23.22 16.68
N VAL A 15 -4.21 22.19 15.85
CA VAL A 15 -3.69 20.86 16.20
C VAL A 15 -2.21 20.91 16.63
N GLN A 16 -1.41 21.79 16.02
CA GLN A 16 -0.01 22.00 16.36
C GLN A 16 0.22 22.53 17.79
N GLN A 17 -0.75 23.26 18.36
CA GLN A 17 -0.66 23.77 19.73
C GLN A 17 -0.85 22.66 20.77
N LEU A 18 -1.48 21.54 20.39
CA LEU A 18 -1.79 20.44 21.32
C LEU A 18 -0.55 19.63 21.68
N VAL A 19 0.53 19.70 20.90
CA VAL A 19 1.82 19.07 21.24
C VAL A 19 2.36 19.61 22.56
N TYR A 20 2.29 20.92 22.77
CA TYR A 20 2.77 21.57 24.01
C TYR A 20 1.89 21.28 25.23
N LYS A 21 0.73 20.65 25.03
CA LYS A 21 -0.16 20.17 26.09
C LYS A 21 0.03 18.70 26.41
N VAL A 22 0.94 18.00 25.72
CA VAL A 22 1.26 16.60 26.03
C VAL A 22 2.07 16.56 27.32
N GLU A 23 1.45 16.06 28.39
CA GLU A 23 2.14 15.85 29.67
C GLU A 23 3.06 14.63 29.63
N ARG A 24 2.64 13.57 28.94
CA ARG A 24 3.36 12.30 28.87
C ARG A 24 3.34 11.70 27.48
N TRP A 25 4.54 11.44 26.96
CA TRP A 25 4.76 10.62 25.77
C TRP A 25 4.93 9.16 26.16
N HIS A 26 4.42 8.26 25.33
CA HIS A 26 4.60 6.82 25.46
C HIS A 26 5.42 6.33 24.27
N THR A 27 6.63 5.86 24.52
CA THR A 27 7.47 5.21 23.51
C THR A 27 6.93 3.81 23.26
N ILE A 28 6.54 3.53 22.01
CA ILE A 28 5.93 2.27 21.62
C ILE A 28 6.78 1.63 20.52
N THR A 29 7.19 0.39 20.75
CA THR A 29 7.82 -0.49 19.75
C THR A 29 6.73 -1.15 18.91
N ILE A 30 6.63 -0.79 17.64
CA ILE A 30 5.46 -1.14 16.81
C ILE A 30 5.67 -2.45 16.04
N ARG A 31 6.79 -2.55 15.30
CA ARG A 31 7.11 -3.72 14.48
C ARG A 31 8.58 -3.71 14.07
N PRO A 32 9.16 -4.87 13.71
CA PRO A 32 10.43 -4.88 13.01
C PRO A 32 10.33 -4.31 11.59
N ASN A 33 11.44 -3.80 11.09
CA ASN A 33 11.65 -3.32 9.73
C ASN A 33 13.10 -3.58 9.29
N GLU A 34 13.45 -3.28 8.04
CA GLU A 34 14.79 -3.52 7.47
C GLU A 34 15.94 -2.77 8.17
N ARG A 35 15.63 -1.76 8.99
CA ARG A 35 16.57 -0.94 9.78
C ARG A 35 16.45 -1.22 11.29
N GLY A 36 15.89 -2.36 11.68
CA GLY A 36 15.58 -2.71 13.07
C GLY A 36 14.14 -2.38 13.45
N HIS A 37 13.87 -2.06 14.70
CA HIS A 37 12.51 -1.84 15.18
C HIS A 37 11.97 -0.44 14.85
N LEU A 38 10.73 -0.37 14.38
CA LEU A 38 10.00 0.89 14.29
C LEU A 38 9.54 1.29 15.68
N ILE A 39 10.26 2.23 16.28
CA ILE A 39 9.97 2.81 17.59
C ILE A 39 9.53 4.26 17.38
N ALA A 40 8.45 4.68 18.05
CA ALA A 40 7.96 6.05 18.00
C ALA A 40 7.24 6.44 19.29
N ASP A 41 7.22 7.73 19.58
CA ASP A 41 6.51 8.27 20.73
C ASP A 41 5.09 8.67 20.33
N PHE A 42 4.12 8.29 21.17
CA PHE A 42 2.71 8.61 20.97
C PHE A 42 2.09 9.31 22.17
N ALA A 43 1.16 10.20 21.87
CA ALA A 43 0.24 10.80 22.81
C ALA A 43 -1.16 10.87 22.20
N ARG A 44 -2.21 10.94 23.02
CA ARG A 44 -3.58 11.06 22.55
C ARG A 44 -4.41 12.02 23.37
N PHE A 45 -5.38 12.65 22.73
CA PHE A 45 -6.39 13.50 23.36
C PHE A 45 -7.79 13.12 22.90
N ARG A 46 -8.79 13.29 23.76
CA ARG A 46 -10.18 13.42 23.31
C ARG A 46 -10.38 14.84 22.80
N VAL A 47 -10.88 14.97 21.58
CA VAL A 47 -11.13 16.24 20.93
C VAL A 47 -12.53 16.25 20.31
N TRP A 48 -13.11 17.44 20.21
CA TRP A 48 -14.35 17.66 19.46
C TRP A 48 -14.01 18.26 18.10
N THR A 49 -14.42 17.59 17.02
CA THR A 49 -14.25 18.07 15.65
C THR A 49 -15.59 18.59 15.12
N VAL A 50 -15.52 19.64 14.31
CA VAL A 50 -16.68 20.21 13.61
C VAL A 50 -16.66 19.71 12.18
N ARG A 51 -17.67 18.96 11.76
CA ARG A 51 -17.82 18.49 10.38
C ARG A 51 -18.35 19.60 9.47
N GLU A 52 -18.23 19.39 8.16
CA GLU A 52 -18.71 20.35 7.14
C GLU A 52 -20.22 20.64 7.26
N ASP A 53 -21.00 19.69 7.77
CA ASP A 53 -22.43 19.82 8.02
C ASP A 53 -22.78 20.56 9.33
N GLY A 54 -21.76 20.98 10.09
CA GLY A 54 -21.86 21.66 11.37
C GLY A 54 -22.08 20.73 12.57
N SER A 55 -22.10 19.41 12.37
CA SER A 55 -22.20 18.45 13.46
C SER A 55 -20.90 18.38 14.26
N LEU A 56 -21.02 18.19 15.57
CA LEU A 56 -19.90 17.94 16.47
C LEU A 56 -19.69 16.45 16.63
N ARG A 57 -18.44 16.00 16.56
CA ARG A 57 -18.06 14.62 16.83
C ARG A 57 -16.91 14.56 17.81
N GLU A 58 -17.06 13.72 18.83
CA GLU A 58 -15.96 13.42 19.73
C GLU A 58 -15.07 12.32 19.12
N GLU A 59 -13.79 12.62 18.97
CA GLU A 59 -12.80 11.75 18.33
C GLU A 59 -11.52 11.69 19.16
N TRP A 60 -10.70 10.67 18.91
CA TRP A 60 -9.33 10.65 19.38
C TRP A 60 -8.45 11.45 18.43
N LEU A 61 -7.64 12.35 18.96
CA LEU A 61 -6.47 12.90 18.27
C LEU A 61 -5.25 12.12 18.73
N LEU A 62 -4.64 11.35 17.82
CA LEU A 62 -3.36 10.70 18.02
C LEU A 62 -2.25 11.60 17.49
N ILE A 63 -1.25 11.84 18.32
CA ILE A 63 -0.03 12.57 17.98
C ILE A 63 1.12 11.57 18.02
N ARG A 64 1.92 11.54 16.95
CA ARG A 64 3.12 10.71 16.84
C ARG A 64 4.30 11.59 16.52
N ARG A 65 5.44 11.33 17.16
CA ARG A 65 6.75 11.81 16.72
C ARG A 65 7.72 10.65 16.57
N GLU A 66 8.74 10.84 15.74
CA GLU A 66 9.90 9.96 15.80
C GLU A 66 10.64 10.21 17.13
N HIS A 67 11.18 9.15 17.73
CA HIS A 67 11.86 9.28 19.01
C HIS A 67 12.99 10.32 18.91
N GLU A 68 13.05 11.24 19.88
CA GLU A 68 14.02 12.34 19.93
C GLU A 68 14.01 13.33 18.75
N LYS A 69 12.97 13.32 17.90
CA LYS A 69 12.79 14.32 16.83
C LYS A 69 11.53 15.15 17.03
N GLU A 70 11.60 16.42 16.70
CA GLU A 70 10.47 17.36 16.73
C GLU A 70 9.64 17.34 15.43
N ASP A 71 9.51 16.18 14.79
CA ASP A 71 8.62 15.99 13.63
C ASP A 71 7.34 15.28 14.05
N TYR A 72 6.23 16.03 14.05
CA TYR A 72 4.95 15.60 14.60
C TYR A 72 3.95 15.29 13.49
N THR A 73 3.31 14.13 13.59
CA THR A 73 2.18 13.74 12.76
C THR A 73 0.93 13.61 13.60
N TYR A 74 -0.20 14.04 13.03
CA TYR A 74 -1.49 14.10 13.72
C TYR A 74 -2.50 13.24 12.98
N THR A 75 -3.35 12.51 13.70
CA THR A 75 -4.36 11.65 13.08
C THR A 75 -5.59 11.57 13.96
N LEU A 76 -6.75 11.78 13.35
CA LEU A 76 -8.04 11.57 14.00
C LEU A 76 -8.42 10.09 13.92
N SER A 77 -9.02 9.57 14.99
CA SER A 77 -9.52 8.20 15.06
C SER A 77 -10.87 8.15 15.75
N ASN A 78 -11.76 7.34 15.19
CA ASN A 78 -13.07 7.02 15.76
C ASN A 78 -13.04 5.73 16.60
N ALA A 79 -11.85 5.31 17.07
CA ALA A 79 -11.72 4.15 17.93
C ALA A 79 -12.59 4.28 19.20
N PRO A 80 -13.05 3.15 19.78
CA PRO A 80 -13.72 3.13 21.07
C PRO A 80 -12.91 3.85 22.17
N THR A 81 -13.58 4.30 23.23
CA THR A 81 -12.94 5.04 24.33
C THR A 81 -12.01 4.17 25.19
N ASP A 82 -12.24 2.87 25.21
CA ASP A 82 -11.44 1.84 25.87
C ASP A 82 -10.30 1.29 24.98
N CYS A 83 -10.21 1.72 23.71
CA CYS A 83 -9.16 1.29 22.80
C CYS A 83 -7.76 1.60 23.38
N PRO A 84 -6.85 0.63 23.51
CA PRO A 84 -5.49 0.88 24.00
C PRO A 84 -4.68 1.80 23.07
N LEU A 85 -3.72 2.55 23.63
CA LEU A 85 -2.87 3.45 22.84
C LEU A 85 -2.00 2.67 21.86
N GLU A 86 -1.54 1.50 22.26
CA GLU A 86 -0.73 0.55 21.49
C GLU A 86 -1.47 0.12 20.22
N VAL A 87 -2.74 -0.26 20.34
CA VAL A 87 -3.58 -0.63 19.20
C VAL A 87 -3.75 0.56 18.24
N MET A 88 -3.96 1.76 18.77
CA MET A 88 -4.05 2.97 17.94
C MET A 88 -2.73 3.24 17.18
N ALA A 89 -1.59 3.09 17.87
CA ALA A 89 -0.26 3.28 17.30
C ALA A 89 0.02 2.26 16.18
N GLU A 90 -0.27 0.98 16.41
CA GLU A 90 -0.15 -0.08 15.41
C GLU A 90 -0.98 0.23 14.17
N ARG A 91 -2.28 0.53 14.34
CA ARG A 91 -3.19 0.85 13.23
C ARG A 91 -2.73 2.07 12.44
N LYS A 92 -2.27 3.13 13.13
CA LYS A 92 -1.69 4.31 12.48
C LYS A 92 -0.49 3.95 11.60
N CYS A 93 0.38 3.05 12.08
CA CYS A 93 1.59 2.64 11.39
C CYS A 93 1.36 1.61 10.27
N GLN A 94 0.15 1.04 10.13
CA GLN A 94 -0.17 0.09 9.05
C GLN A 94 -0.25 0.75 7.66
N ARG A 95 -0.42 2.07 7.57
CA ARG A 95 -0.47 2.81 6.27
C ARG A 95 0.73 2.50 5.36
N TYR A 96 1.91 2.28 5.96
CA TYR A 96 3.11 1.89 5.23
C TYR A 96 2.89 0.65 4.35
N PHE A 97 2.12 -0.35 4.81
CA PHE A 97 1.88 -1.57 4.03
C PHE A 97 1.11 -1.28 2.75
N ILE A 98 0.18 -0.32 2.75
CA ILE A 98 -0.53 0.11 1.54
C ILE A 98 0.46 0.74 0.55
N GLU A 99 1.32 1.64 1.04
CA GLU A 99 2.33 2.30 0.21
C GLU A 99 3.33 1.28 -0.34
N ARG A 100 3.73 0.30 0.47
CA ARG A 100 4.62 -0.77 0.05
C ARG A 100 3.97 -1.69 -0.98
N SER A 101 2.71 -2.11 -0.78
CA SER A 101 1.97 -2.90 -1.78
C SER A 101 1.82 -2.16 -3.11
N ASN A 102 1.63 -0.84 -3.08
CA ASN A 102 1.62 -0.01 -4.29
C ASN A 102 3.00 0.05 -4.96
N GLN A 103 4.09 0.15 -4.19
CA GLN A 103 5.45 0.13 -4.72
C GLN A 103 5.75 -1.22 -5.38
N ASP A 104 5.51 -2.33 -4.67
CA ASP A 104 5.71 -3.69 -5.18
C ASP A 104 4.87 -3.94 -6.44
N SER A 105 3.63 -3.45 -6.48
CA SER A 105 2.78 -3.59 -7.67
C SER A 105 3.32 -2.82 -8.87
N LYS A 106 3.97 -1.67 -8.64
CA LYS A 106 4.62 -0.89 -9.69
C LYS A 106 5.92 -1.52 -10.17
N SER A 107 6.77 -2.00 -9.27
CA SER A 107 8.11 -2.49 -9.61
C SER A 107 8.13 -3.95 -10.05
N GLU A 108 7.29 -4.81 -9.45
CA GLU A 108 7.35 -6.26 -9.67
C GLU A 108 6.19 -6.82 -10.51
N ILE A 109 5.02 -6.17 -10.47
CA ILE A 109 3.77 -6.71 -11.07
C ILE A 109 3.41 -5.97 -12.38
N GLY A 110 4.18 -4.95 -12.75
CA GLY A 110 4.02 -4.23 -14.01
C GLY A 110 2.90 -3.19 -14.02
N TRP A 111 2.48 -2.68 -12.85
CA TRP A 111 1.50 -1.59 -12.81
C TRP A 111 2.02 -0.33 -13.51
N ALA A 112 3.32 -0.03 -13.37
CA ALA A 112 3.95 1.12 -14.01
C ALA A 112 4.21 0.93 -15.52
N ASP A 113 4.12 -0.31 -16.02
CA ASP A 113 4.46 -0.66 -17.41
C ASP A 113 3.27 -0.54 -18.37
N PHE A 114 2.09 -0.16 -17.88
CA PHE A 114 0.91 0.02 -18.72
C PHE A 114 1.10 1.18 -19.71
N ARG A 115 1.14 0.87 -21.01
CA ARG A 115 1.29 1.87 -22.10
C ARG A 115 -0.02 2.21 -22.84
N GLY A 116 -1.17 1.73 -22.37
CA GLY A 116 -2.45 1.97 -23.03
C GLY A 116 -3.01 3.37 -22.74
N ILE A 117 -3.74 3.94 -23.71
CA ILE A 117 -4.39 5.27 -23.56
C ILE A 117 -5.89 5.20 -23.26
N LYS A 118 -6.49 4.01 -23.37
CA LYS A 118 -7.94 3.83 -23.14
C LYS A 118 -8.20 3.58 -21.65
N TYR A 119 -9.11 4.36 -21.07
CA TYR A 119 -9.52 4.20 -19.67
C TYR A 119 -9.96 2.76 -19.33
N ARG A 120 -10.77 2.12 -20.20
CA ARG A 120 -11.16 0.71 -20.00
C ARG A 120 -9.98 -0.25 -20.03
N GLY A 121 -8.97 0.01 -20.88
CA GLY A 121 -7.75 -0.78 -20.90
C GLY A 121 -6.96 -0.63 -19.60
N TRP A 122 -6.90 0.59 -19.05
CA TRP A 122 -6.27 0.85 -17.76
C TRP A 122 -7.00 0.14 -16.61
N LEU A 123 -8.33 0.16 -16.61
CA LEU A 123 -9.15 -0.56 -15.62
C LEU A 123 -8.88 -2.07 -15.65
N HIS A 124 -8.84 -2.68 -16.83
CA HIS A 124 -8.54 -4.11 -16.95
C HIS A 124 -7.12 -4.42 -16.46
N HIS A 125 -6.13 -3.59 -16.82
CA HIS A 125 -4.74 -3.76 -16.36
C HIS A 125 -4.63 -3.68 -14.83
N LEU A 126 -5.32 -2.70 -14.23
CA LEU A 126 -5.36 -2.56 -12.77
C LEU A 126 -6.02 -3.78 -12.11
N ALA A 127 -7.12 -4.30 -12.67
CA ALA A 127 -7.76 -5.51 -12.16
C ALA A 127 -6.82 -6.72 -12.20
N PHE A 128 -6.11 -6.94 -13.32
CA PHE A 128 -5.10 -8.00 -13.41
C PHE A 128 -3.93 -7.80 -12.44
N THR A 129 -3.47 -6.56 -12.27
CA THR A 129 -2.43 -6.22 -11.28
C THR A 129 -2.88 -6.62 -9.88
N ILE A 130 -4.10 -6.24 -9.48
CA ILE A 130 -4.65 -6.57 -8.15
C ILE A 130 -4.78 -8.08 -7.96
N MET A 131 -5.27 -8.81 -8.97
CA MET A 131 -5.36 -10.28 -8.91
C MET A 131 -3.98 -10.94 -8.77
N ALA A 132 -2.97 -10.44 -9.49
CA ALA A 132 -1.61 -10.93 -9.34
C ALA A 132 -1.03 -10.60 -7.95
N SER A 133 -1.27 -9.41 -7.41
CA SER A 133 -0.90 -9.05 -6.04
C SER A 133 -1.54 -9.97 -5.00
N TRP A 134 -2.82 -10.34 -5.21
CA TRP A 134 -3.55 -11.28 -4.37
C TRP A 134 -2.91 -12.66 -4.38
N PHE A 135 -2.64 -13.22 -5.57
CA PHE A 135 -1.96 -14.50 -5.72
C PHE A 135 -0.58 -14.51 -5.02
N VAL A 136 0.20 -13.45 -5.17
CA VAL A 136 1.51 -13.33 -4.51
C VAL A 136 1.35 -13.27 -2.99
N LEU A 137 0.33 -12.58 -2.49
CA LEU A 137 0.04 -12.53 -1.05
C LEU A 137 -0.32 -13.90 -0.50
N GLU A 138 -1.21 -14.65 -1.17
CA GLU A 138 -1.55 -16.03 -0.80
C GLU A 138 -0.30 -16.92 -0.78
N THR A 139 0.52 -16.86 -1.84
CA THR A 139 1.79 -17.60 -1.92
C THR A 139 2.70 -17.32 -0.72
N LYS A 140 2.80 -16.04 -0.30
CA LYS A 140 3.63 -15.66 0.86
C LYS A 140 3.05 -16.17 2.18
N LEU A 141 1.73 -16.18 2.33
CA LEU A 141 1.05 -16.67 3.53
C LEU A 141 1.21 -18.19 3.64
N ASP A 142 0.98 -18.91 2.54
CA ASP A 142 1.17 -20.36 2.47
C ASP A 142 2.63 -20.73 2.74
N TRP A 143 3.59 -19.98 2.18
CA TRP A 143 5.01 -20.18 2.44
C TRP A 143 5.34 -20.02 3.92
N GLU A 144 4.81 -18.99 4.59
CA GLU A 144 5.07 -18.74 6.01
C GLU A 144 4.49 -19.85 6.91
N GLN A 145 3.38 -20.48 6.49
CA GLN A 145 2.77 -21.60 7.21
C GLN A 145 3.51 -22.93 6.98
N GLN A 146 3.92 -23.19 5.74
CA GLN A 146 4.55 -24.46 5.36
C GLN A 146 6.03 -24.53 5.75
N PHE A 147 6.75 -23.40 5.64
CA PHE A 147 8.18 -23.33 5.87
C PHE A 147 8.48 -22.48 7.09
N SER A 148 8.38 -23.11 8.26
CA SER A 148 8.81 -22.50 9.52
C SER A 148 10.29 -22.15 9.44
N ARG A 149 10.64 -20.93 9.86
CA ARG A 149 12.03 -20.47 9.85
C ARG A 149 12.77 -21.08 11.02
N ASP A 150 14.00 -21.51 10.78
CA ASP A 150 14.87 -22.00 11.82
C ASP A 150 15.26 -20.85 12.78
N PRO A 151 14.87 -20.90 14.07
CA PRO A 151 15.17 -19.85 15.01
C PRO A 151 16.66 -19.71 15.31
N THR A 152 17.46 -20.75 15.11
CA THR A 152 18.93 -20.71 15.34
C THR A 152 19.63 -19.72 14.41
N LEU A 153 19.04 -19.44 13.23
CA LEU A 153 19.59 -18.49 12.27
C LEU A 153 19.60 -17.04 12.80
N ILE A 154 18.75 -16.70 13.76
CA ILE A 154 18.75 -15.38 14.41
C ILE A 154 20.09 -15.16 15.14
N GLU A 155 20.55 -16.18 15.87
CA GLU A 155 21.82 -16.14 16.58
C GLU A 155 23.00 -16.17 15.61
N VAL A 156 22.95 -17.05 14.60
CA VAL A 156 24.02 -17.20 13.59
C VAL A 156 24.25 -15.90 12.79
N TYR A 157 23.18 -15.21 12.42
CA TYR A 157 23.25 -13.96 11.66
C TYR A 157 23.30 -12.71 12.54
N GLU A 158 23.30 -12.87 13.87
CA GLU A 158 23.29 -11.76 14.83
C GLU A 158 22.23 -10.69 14.51
N THR A 159 21.02 -11.14 14.15
CA THR A 159 19.92 -10.27 13.72
C THR A 159 18.72 -10.40 14.65
N ASP A 160 17.87 -9.39 14.70
CA ASP A 160 16.61 -9.43 15.46
C ASP A 160 15.49 -10.13 14.66
N VAL A 161 15.53 -10.07 13.32
CA VAL A 161 14.45 -10.54 12.45
C VAL A 161 14.98 -11.18 11.17
N LEU A 162 14.54 -12.40 10.88
CA LEU A 162 14.80 -13.04 9.58
C LEU A 162 13.90 -12.48 8.47
N PRO A 163 14.43 -12.24 7.26
CA PRO A 163 13.67 -11.69 6.15
C PRO A 163 12.48 -12.59 5.78
N LYS A 164 11.38 -11.96 5.37
CA LYS A 164 10.21 -12.66 4.81
C LYS A 164 10.39 -12.87 3.31
N LEU A 165 9.67 -13.86 2.75
CA LEU A 165 9.57 -14.02 1.30
C LEU A 165 9.03 -12.73 0.67
N SER A 166 9.81 -12.12 -0.23
CA SER A 166 9.44 -10.87 -0.89
C SER A 166 8.61 -11.09 -2.16
N VAL A 167 7.96 -10.04 -2.67
CA VAL A 167 7.26 -10.09 -3.96
C VAL A 167 8.23 -10.42 -5.10
N ALA A 168 9.45 -9.85 -5.05
CA ALA A 168 10.50 -10.16 -6.01
C ALA A 168 10.90 -11.64 -5.98
N ASN A 169 11.01 -12.25 -4.78
CA ASN A 169 11.29 -13.68 -4.68
C ASN A 169 10.17 -14.52 -5.31
N VAL A 170 8.90 -14.21 -5.03
CA VAL A 170 7.77 -14.92 -5.66
C VAL A 170 7.80 -14.77 -7.18
N ARG A 171 8.11 -13.58 -7.70
CA ARG A 171 8.30 -13.38 -9.14
C ARG A 171 9.43 -14.25 -9.70
N THR A 172 10.56 -14.36 -9.01
CA THR A 172 11.67 -15.26 -9.41
C THR A 172 11.23 -16.72 -9.39
N LEU A 173 10.49 -17.16 -8.37
CA LEU A 173 9.94 -18.52 -8.28
C LEU A 173 8.99 -18.81 -9.44
N LEU A 174 8.10 -17.86 -9.78
CA LEU A 174 7.19 -17.97 -10.91
C LEU A 174 7.93 -18.05 -12.24
N GLN A 175 8.98 -17.25 -12.44
CA GLN A 175 9.80 -17.32 -13.66
C GLN A 175 10.50 -18.67 -13.82
N ALA A 176 10.89 -19.31 -12.70
CA ALA A 176 11.48 -20.65 -12.71
C ALA A 176 10.43 -21.75 -12.96
N ALA A 177 9.26 -21.66 -12.31
CA ALA A 177 8.20 -22.66 -12.44
C ALA A 177 7.40 -22.57 -13.76
N MET A 178 7.29 -21.36 -14.31
CA MET A 178 6.60 -21.05 -15.56
C MET A 178 7.56 -20.33 -16.51
N PRO A 179 8.51 -21.05 -17.13
CA PRO A 179 9.46 -20.42 -18.04
C PRO A 179 8.69 -19.75 -19.19
N LEU A 180 9.02 -18.48 -19.44
CA LEU A 180 8.51 -17.77 -20.61
C LEU A 180 8.86 -18.58 -21.86
N ARG A 181 7.92 -18.68 -22.80
CA ARG A 181 8.12 -19.39 -24.07
C ARG A 181 9.34 -18.79 -24.78
N GLN A 182 10.43 -19.54 -24.85
CA GLN A 182 11.58 -19.20 -25.68
C GLN A 182 11.30 -19.72 -27.09
N LEU A 183 11.20 -18.79 -28.05
CA LEU A 183 10.99 -19.14 -29.45
C LEU A 183 12.33 -19.46 -30.09
N SER A 184 12.38 -20.54 -30.87
CA SER A 184 13.44 -20.73 -31.87
C SER A 184 13.38 -19.61 -32.92
N PRO A 185 14.46 -19.36 -33.68
CA PRO A 185 14.44 -18.41 -34.79
C PRO A 185 13.28 -18.67 -35.76
N GLU A 186 12.98 -19.93 -36.07
CA GLU A 186 11.90 -20.33 -36.97
C GLU A 186 10.53 -19.97 -36.39
N GLN A 187 10.28 -20.34 -35.12
CA GLN A 187 9.03 -20.00 -34.43
C GLN A 187 8.84 -18.48 -34.28
N ALA A 188 9.94 -17.73 -34.10
CA ALA A 188 9.89 -16.28 -34.07
C ALA A 188 9.51 -15.69 -35.43
N ILE A 189 10.06 -16.24 -36.53
CA ILE A 189 9.70 -15.85 -37.90
C ILE A 189 8.21 -16.12 -38.15
N GLU A 190 7.71 -17.31 -37.81
CA GLU A 190 6.29 -17.65 -37.96
C GLU A 190 5.38 -16.70 -37.20
N LEU A 191 5.72 -16.40 -35.94
CA LEU A 191 4.95 -15.47 -35.11
C LEU A 191 4.94 -14.05 -35.69
N VAL A 192 6.06 -13.60 -36.26
CA VAL A 192 6.12 -12.29 -36.96
C VAL A 192 5.23 -12.30 -38.20
N ILE A 193 5.25 -13.37 -38.99
CA ILE A 193 4.38 -13.51 -40.17
C ILE A 193 2.90 -13.46 -39.75
N GLU A 194 2.52 -14.20 -38.71
CA GLU A 194 1.16 -14.19 -38.17
C GLU A 194 0.73 -12.78 -37.73
N HIS A 195 1.59 -12.07 -37.01
CA HIS A 195 1.32 -10.70 -36.60
C HIS A 195 1.14 -9.74 -37.79
N LEU A 196 1.95 -9.87 -38.84
CA LEU A 196 1.84 -9.06 -40.05
C LEU A 196 0.53 -9.33 -40.80
N ASP A 197 0.12 -10.59 -40.90
CA ASP A 197 -1.15 -10.97 -41.51
C ASP A 197 -2.35 -10.43 -40.70
N ASN A 198 -2.34 -10.59 -39.38
CA ASN A 198 -3.37 -10.05 -38.49
C ASN A 198 -3.52 -8.52 -38.60
N ARG A 199 -2.40 -7.78 -38.68
CA ARG A 199 -2.42 -6.32 -38.93
C ARG A 199 -3.02 -5.98 -40.30
N THR A 200 -2.68 -6.76 -41.33
CA THR A 200 -3.20 -6.58 -42.70
C THR A 200 -4.71 -6.83 -42.76
N LYS A 201 -5.19 -7.91 -42.16
CA LYS A 201 -6.62 -8.23 -42.01
C LYS A 201 -7.37 -7.12 -41.27
N SER A 202 -6.81 -6.63 -40.16
CA SER A 202 -7.38 -5.52 -39.39
C SER A 202 -7.48 -4.23 -40.21
N ARG A 203 -6.43 -3.87 -40.97
CA ARG A 203 -6.44 -2.70 -41.88
C ARG A 203 -7.49 -2.86 -42.98
N LYS A 204 -7.57 -4.02 -43.62
CA LYS A 204 -8.59 -4.32 -44.65
C LYS A 204 -10.01 -4.16 -44.10
N SER A 205 -10.26 -4.65 -42.89
CA SER A 205 -11.55 -4.50 -42.20
C SER A 205 -11.91 -3.01 -41.99
N ARG A 206 -10.98 -2.21 -41.44
CA ARG A 206 -11.20 -0.77 -41.22
C ARG A 206 -11.46 -0.01 -42.52
N LEU A 207 -10.76 -0.36 -43.60
CA LEU A 207 -10.99 0.25 -44.91
C LEU A 207 -12.40 -0.05 -45.42
N LYS A 208 -12.88 -1.30 -45.32
CA LYS A 208 -14.26 -1.66 -45.72
C LYS A 208 -15.31 -0.86 -44.96
N THR A 209 -15.13 -0.63 -43.67
CA THR A 209 -16.06 0.16 -42.85
C THR A 209 -16.09 1.64 -43.28
N ARG A 210 -14.99 2.16 -43.81
CA ARG A 210 -14.87 3.55 -44.26
C ARG A 210 -15.62 3.83 -45.57
N PHE A 211 -15.79 2.81 -46.42
CA PHE A 211 -16.55 2.89 -47.68
C PHE A 211 -18.03 2.50 -47.54
N ARG A 212 -18.51 2.26 -46.32
CA ARG A 212 -19.91 1.94 -46.00
C ARG A 212 -20.68 3.10 -45.34
N ARG A 213 -20.11 4.30 -45.33
CA ARG A 213 -20.75 5.56 -44.92
C ARG A 213 -21.10 6.38 -46.14
#